data_AF-A0AAE5XKG0-F1
#
_entry.id   AF-A0AAE5XKG0-F1
#
_cell.length_a   1.000
_cell.length_b   1.000
_cell.length_c   1.000
_cell.angle_alpha   90.00
_cell.angle_beta   90.00
_cell.angle_gamma   90.00
#
_symmetry.space_group_name_H-M   'P 1'
#
loop_
_entity.id
_entity.type
_entity.pdbx_description
1 polymer ?
#
loop_
_entity_poly.entity_id
_entity_poly.type
_entity_poly.pdbx_seq_one_letter_code
_entity_poly.pdbx_strand_id
1 'polypeptide(L)'
;MMPAVPLPFVIALLLGILLFQLIRQNEPSLRPAIIFTAACTLMVIMGGLRWTFDVRFIRFLQPVMASMLPAIAWYCFTGAGASARMKHWLHLAPVGVVTVLSFTWAYWFPPIDLLLAGLYFVYGGALIRMASRGPDALPVIRFSEALQALKATKIAGCTLIISAVSDVLIAGDFDVYQGAHAAAIVAIVQLLLLPVIVYGVVTFGRSIPEGEGAAVSSIAESGSASVASAKDVDKVAECAQATQAAEAAESSETSTEPSADDHEVIQSLDQIMRQQQLYRDPDLNLNRLARRMGIPSRRISAAINRVYGRNVSQIVNEFRIDEAKRLLQETDLPVTSLLFEAGFQTKSNFNREFQRVAGMTPSDYRRSVSSGE
;
A
#
# COMPACT_ATOMS: atom_id res chain seq x y z
N MET A 1 -17.25 37.37 -21.52
CA MET A 1 -17.36 36.46 -20.37
C MET A 1 -16.38 35.32 -20.60
N MET A 2 -15.33 35.21 -19.79
CA MET A 2 -14.40 34.08 -19.92
C MET A 2 -15.13 32.84 -19.39
N PRO A 3 -15.16 31.70 -20.09
CA PRO A 3 -15.69 30.46 -19.54
C PRO A 3 -14.76 30.02 -18.41
N ALA A 4 -15.05 30.46 -17.17
CA ALA A 4 -14.34 29.99 -15.99
C ALA A 4 -14.73 28.53 -15.79
N VAL A 5 -13.78 27.62 -16.00
CA VAL A 5 -13.98 26.19 -15.73
C VAL A 5 -14.25 26.05 -14.23
N PRO A 6 -15.39 25.45 -13.80
CA PRO A 6 -15.69 25.31 -12.39
C PRO A 6 -14.60 24.49 -11.68
N LEU A 7 -14.13 24.98 -10.53
CA LEU A 7 -13.07 24.38 -9.72
C LEU A 7 -13.20 22.85 -9.49
N PRO A 8 -14.43 22.29 -9.30
CA PRO A 8 -14.59 20.84 -9.18
C PRO A 8 -14.07 20.05 -10.38
N PHE A 9 -14.19 20.57 -11.61
CA PHE A 9 -13.71 19.87 -12.80
C PHE A 9 -12.18 19.84 -12.88
N VAL A 10 -11.50 20.88 -12.38
CA VAL A 10 -10.03 20.89 -12.28
C VAL A 10 -9.57 19.80 -11.30
N ILE A 11 -10.26 19.66 -10.17
CA ILE A 11 -9.94 18.61 -9.18
C ILE A 11 -10.25 17.21 -9.73
N ALA A 12 -11.38 17.04 -10.41
CA ALA A 12 -11.71 15.80 -11.08
C ALA A 12 -10.65 15.42 -12.14
N LEU A 13 -10.13 16.40 -12.88
CA LEU A 13 -9.04 16.18 -13.83
C LEU A 13 -7.76 15.71 -13.12
N LEU A 14 -7.35 16.37 -12.04
CA LEU A 14 -6.16 15.97 -11.27
C LEU A 14 -6.31 14.58 -10.64
N LEU A 15 -7.48 14.26 -10.08
CA LEU A 15 -7.79 12.91 -9.60
C LEU A 15 -7.84 11.89 -10.73
N GLY A 16 -8.30 12.29 -11.92
CA GLY A 16 -8.28 11.46 -13.13
C GLY A 16 -6.86 11.14 -13.60
N ILE A 17 -5.94 12.12 -13.56
CA ILE A 17 -4.52 11.92 -13.84
C ILE A 17 -3.91 10.97 -12.81
N LEU A 18 -4.17 11.18 -11.51
CA LEU A 18 -3.72 10.29 -10.44
C LEU A 18 -4.25 8.86 -10.64
N LEU A 19 -5.54 8.72 -10.95
CA LEU A 19 -6.17 7.44 -11.21
C LEU A 19 -5.51 6.72 -12.39
N PHE A 20 -5.26 7.42 -13.49
CA PHE A 20 -4.58 6.88 -14.65
C PHE A 20 -3.15 6.41 -14.32
N GLN A 21 -2.40 7.19 -13.55
CA GLN A 21 -1.06 6.80 -13.09
C GLN A 21 -1.09 5.55 -12.22
N LEU A 22 -2.03 5.46 -11.27
CA LEU A 22 -2.20 4.29 -10.41
C LEU A 22 -2.56 3.04 -11.21
N ILE A 23 -3.44 3.17 -12.21
CA ILE A 23 -3.81 2.04 -13.10
C ILE A 23 -2.60 1.58 -13.91
N ARG A 24 -1.78 2.50 -14.43
CA ARG A 24 -0.59 2.16 -15.24
C ARG A 24 0.50 1.44 -14.46
N GLN A 25 0.63 1.66 -13.16
CA GLN A 25 1.59 0.92 -12.33
C GLN A 25 1.29 -0.59 -12.28
N ASN A 26 0.03 -0.99 -12.52
CA ASN A 26 -0.42 -2.39 -12.57
C ASN A 26 -0.06 -3.22 -11.32
N GLU A 27 0.16 -2.54 -10.19
CA GLU A 27 0.52 -3.18 -8.92
C GLU A 27 -0.75 -3.60 -8.16
N PRO A 28 -0.89 -4.87 -7.75
CA PRO A 28 -2.08 -5.34 -7.05
C PRO A 28 -2.27 -4.66 -5.68
N SER A 29 -1.18 -4.21 -5.06
CA SER A 29 -1.20 -3.46 -3.79
C SER A 29 -1.88 -2.09 -3.90
N LEU A 30 -1.97 -1.52 -5.11
CA LEU A 30 -2.58 -0.21 -5.38
C LEU A 30 -4.06 -0.29 -5.74
N ARG A 31 -4.62 -1.50 -5.94
CA ARG A 31 -6.05 -1.69 -6.28
C ARG A 31 -6.99 -0.94 -5.32
N PRO A 32 -6.78 -0.95 -3.99
CA PRO A 32 -7.61 -0.16 -3.08
C PRO A 32 -7.56 1.35 -3.35
N ALA A 33 -6.35 1.87 -3.63
CA ALA A 33 -6.15 3.28 -3.93
C ALA A 33 -6.82 3.66 -5.26
N ILE A 34 -6.77 2.78 -6.27
CA ILE A 34 -7.46 2.95 -7.57
C ILE A 34 -8.98 3.06 -7.35
N ILE A 35 -9.58 2.09 -6.65
CA ILE A 35 -11.03 2.05 -6.41
C ILE A 35 -11.49 3.30 -5.64
N PHE A 36 -10.79 3.64 -4.55
CA PHE A 36 -11.12 4.81 -3.75
C PHE A 36 -10.96 6.11 -4.55
N THR A 37 -9.87 6.26 -5.31
CA THR A 37 -9.64 7.45 -6.16
C THR A 37 -10.72 7.58 -7.23
N ALA A 38 -11.11 6.47 -7.88
CA ALA A 38 -12.18 6.47 -8.87
C ALA A 38 -13.53 6.91 -8.25
N ALA A 39 -13.86 6.42 -7.05
CA ALA A 39 -15.06 6.84 -6.32
C ALA A 39 -15.03 8.35 -6.00
N CYS A 40 -13.89 8.87 -5.52
CA CYS A 40 -13.70 10.31 -5.29
C CYS A 40 -13.87 11.14 -6.57
N THR A 41 -13.26 10.70 -7.69
CA THR A 41 -13.39 11.39 -8.99
C THR A 41 -14.85 11.46 -9.43
N LEU A 42 -15.59 10.35 -9.34
CA LEU A 42 -17.01 10.30 -9.70
C LEU A 42 -17.84 11.26 -8.83
N MET A 43 -17.58 11.30 -7.52
CA MET A 43 -18.25 12.21 -6.59
C MET A 43 -18.00 13.68 -6.93
N VAL A 44 -16.76 14.04 -7.25
CA VAL A 44 -16.39 15.42 -7.62
C VAL A 44 -17.03 15.83 -8.95
N ILE A 45 -17.02 14.95 -9.97
CA ILE A 45 -17.67 15.20 -11.26
C ILE A 45 -19.17 15.45 -11.06
N MET A 46 -19.83 14.58 -10.30
CA MET A 46 -21.26 14.69 -10.03
C MET A 46 -21.59 15.98 -9.26
N GLY A 47 -20.77 16.36 -8.28
CA GLY A 47 -20.86 17.65 -7.60
C GLY A 47 -20.74 18.83 -8.58
N GLY A 48 -19.74 18.80 -9.46
CA GLY A 48 -19.54 19.82 -10.49
C GLY A 48 -20.73 19.93 -11.45
N LEU A 49 -21.28 18.79 -11.90
CA LEU A 49 -22.47 18.75 -12.74
C LEU A 49 -23.69 19.38 -12.05
N ARG A 50 -23.88 19.11 -10.75
CA ARG A 50 -24.98 19.70 -9.97
C ARG A 50 -24.90 21.22 -9.96
N TRP A 51 -23.74 21.77 -9.59
CA TRP A 51 -23.56 23.22 -9.45
C TRP A 51 -23.63 23.94 -10.81
N THR A 52 -23.37 23.24 -11.92
CA THR A 52 -23.32 23.85 -13.26
C THR A 52 -24.64 23.72 -14.03
N PHE A 53 -25.30 22.56 -13.94
CA PHE A 53 -26.45 22.22 -14.80
C PHE A 53 -27.79 22.09 -14.03
N ASP A 54 -27.77 22.23 -12.70
CA ASP A 54 -28.92 22.15 -11.80
C ASP A 54 -29.93 21.02 -12.08
N VAL A 55 -29.42 19.85 -12.46
CA VAL A 55 -30.26 18.70 -12.80
C VAL A 55 -30.88 18.12 -11.52
N ARG A 56 -32.21 18.14 -11.43
CA ARG A 56 -32.98 17.66 -10.25
C ARG A 56 -32.62 16.24 -9.82
N PHE A 57 -32.40 15.34 -10.77
CA PHE A 57 -32.02 13.95 -10.49
C PHE A 57 -30.70 13.84 -9.72
N ILE A 58 -29.73 14.70 -10.03
CA ILE A 58 -28.41 14.69 -9.38
C ILE A 58 -28.51 15.08 -7.90
N ARG A 59 -29.51 15.92 -7.53
CA ARG A 59 -29.74 16.30 -6.13
C ARG A 59 -30.12 15.10 -5.25
N PHE A 60 -30.85 14.12 -5.81
CA PHE A 60 -31.21 12.89 -5.09
C PHE A 60 -30.08 11.88 -5.05
N LEU A 61 -29.33 11.77 -6.16
CA LEU A 61 -28.26 10.79 -6.29
C LEU A 61 -27.03 11.15 -5.45
N GLN A 62 -26.77 12.45 -5.24
CA GLN A 62 -25.55 12.92 -4.59
C GLN A 62 -25.38 12.42 -3.15
N PRO A 63 -26.37 12.55 -2.24
CA PRO A 63 -26.23 12.06 -0.87
C PRO A 63 -26.08 10.54 -0.79
N VAL A 64 -26.77 9.81 -1.70
CA VAL A 64 -26.68 8.35 -1.76
C VAL A 64 -25.26 7.92 -2.10
N MET A 65 -24.66 8.49 -3.15
CA MET A 65 -23.27 8.20 -3.51
C MET A 65 -22.29 8.67 -2.43
N ALA A 66 -22.55 9.80 -1.76
CA ALA A 66 -21.74 10.27 -0.63
C ALA A 66 -21.72 9.26 0.52
N SER A 67 -22.88 8.69 0.86
CA SER A 67 -22.99 7.70 1.93
C SER A 67 -22.21 6.40 1.64
N MET A 68 -21.95 6.09 0.36
CA MET A 68 -21.17 4.91 -0.04
C MET A 68 -19.66 5.12 0.10
N LEU A 69 -19.16 6.36 0.01
CA LEU A 69 -17.72 6.64 -0.03
C LEU A 69 -16.97 6.20 1.24
N PRO A 70 -17.45 6.46 2.47
CA PRO A 70 -16.79 5.98 3.69
C PRO A 70 -16.74 4.45 3.79
N ALA A 71 -17.80 3.77 3.33
CA ALA A 71 -17.82 2.32 3.28
C ALA A 71 -16.79 1.79 2.26
N ILE A 72 -16.73 2.35 1.06
CA ILE A 72 -15.71 2.02 0.05
C ILE A 72 -14.30 2.22 0.63
N ALA A 73 -14.05 3.36 1.28
CA ALA A 73 -12.77 3.64 1.93
C ALA A 73 -12.41 2.57 2.96
N TRP A 74 -13.38 2.14 3.79
CA TRP A 74 -13.17 1.07 4.76
C TRP A 74 -12.77 -0.25 4.09
N TYR A 75 -13.52 -0.69 3.09
CA TYR A 75 -13.19 -1.93 2.35
C TYR A 75 -11.83 -1.86 1.66
N CYS A 76 -11.49 -0.69 1.09
CA CYS A 76 -10.22 -0.49 0.42
C CYS A 76 -9.04 -0.59 1.41
N PHE A 77 -9.10 0.14 2.53
CA PHE A 77 -7.91 0.36 3.36
C PHE A 77 -7.78 -0.55 4.58
N THR A 78 -8.79 -1.36 4.91
CA THR A 78 -8.74 -2.27 6.08
C THR A 78 -8.37 -3.71 5.70
N GLY A 79 -8.37 -4.04 4.40
CA GLY A 79 -8.10 -5.39 3.91
C GLY A 79 -9.18 -6.41 4.27
N ALA A 80 -9.12 -7.60 3.68
CA ALA A 80 -10.17 -8.63 3.84
C ALA A 80 -10.38 -9.06 5.31
N GLY A 81 -9.32 -9.08 6.13
CA GLY A 81 -9.37 -9.57 7.52
C GLY A 81 -10.09 -8.65 8.51
N ALA A 82 -9.90 -7.33 8.42
CA ALA A 82 -10.61 -6.38 9.28
C ALA A 82 -12.02 -6.07 8.73
N SER A 83 -12.19 -6.12 7.41
CA SER A 83 -13.50 -6.02 6.76
C SER A 83 -14.43 -7.19 7.15
N ALA A 84 -13.91 -8.42 7.24
CA ALA A 84 -14.69 -9.59 7.67
C ALA A 84 -15.18 -9.52 9.13
N ARG A 85 -14.59 -8.66 9.97
CA ARG A 85 -15.00 -8.50 11.37
C ARG A 85 -16.27 -7.66 11.54
N MET A 86 -16.55 -6.74 10.62
CA MET A 86 -17.82 -6.00 10.58
C MET A 86 -18.79 -6.70 9.62
N LYS A 87 -20.02 -6.97 10.07
CA LYS A 87 -21.05 -7.55 9.22
C LYS A 87 -21.36 -6.61 8.05
N HIS A 88 -21.41 -7.12 6.82
CA HIS A 88 -21.68 -6.32 5.61
C HIS A 88 -22.91 -5.40 5.72
N TRP A 89 -23.95 -5.83 6.44
CA TRP A 89 -25.16 -5.03 6.66
C TRP A 89 -24.92 -3.73 7.46
N LEU A 90 -23.91 -3.67 8.32
CA LEU A 90 -23.52 -2.44 9.03
C LEU A 90 -23.00 -1.34 8.10
N HIS A 91 -22.46 -1.72 6.94
CA HIS A 91 -22.02 -0.78 5.89
C HIS A 91 -23.16 -0.40 4.95
N LEU A 92 -24.12 -1.31 4.71
CA LEU A 92 -25.27 -1.08 3.85
C LEU A 92 -26.38 -0.26 4.53
N ALA A 93 -26.54 -0.38 5.85
CA ALA A 93 -27.61 0.29 6.58
C ALA A 93 -27.55 1.82 6.45
N PRO A 94 -26.39 2.51 6.61
CA PRO A 94 -26.31 3.95 6.39
C PRO A 94 -26.71 4.37 4.97
N VAL A 95 -26.32 3.60 3.95
CA VAL A 95 -26.68 3.87 2.55
C VAL A 95 -28.19 3.74 2.34
N GLY A 96 -28.80 2.68 2.90
CA GLY A 96 -30.25 2.48 2.85
C GLY A 96 -31.02 3.61 3.55
N VAL A 97 -30.57 4.02 4.74
CA VAL A 97 -31.16 5.14 5.48
C VAL A 97 -31.06 6.43 4.67
N VAL A 98 -29.87 6.80 4.19
CA VAL A 98 -29.69 8.01 3.37
C VAL A 98 -30.52 7.95 2.10
N THR A 99 -30.67 6.79 1.47
CA THR A 99 -31.53 6.62 0.29
C THR A 99 -32.99 6.94 0.63
N VAL A 100 -33.54 6.34 1.69
CA VAL A 100 -34.93 6.61 2.12
C VAL A 100 -35.11 8.09 2.49
N LEU A 101 -34.14 8.69 3.20
CA LEU A 101 -34.19 10.10 3.55
C LEU A 101 -34.14 11.02 2.31
N SER A 102 -33.29 10.71 1.33
CA SER A 102 -33.21 11.44 0.07
C SER A 102 -34.53 11.37 -0.71
N PHE A 103 -35.18 10.21 -0.76
CA PHE A 103 -36.48 10.05 -1.41
C PHE A 103 -37.62 10.76 -0.66
N THR A 104 -37.54 10.83 0.67
CA THR A 104 -38.56 11.48 1.50
C THR A 104 -38.31 12.96 1.74
N TRP A 105 -37.26 13.54 1.14
CA TRP A 105 -36.87 14.94 1.35
C TRP A 105 -38.00 15.94 1.14
N ALA A 106 -38.85 15.71 0.13
CA ALA A 106 -39.98 16.58 -0.21
C ALA A 106 -41.03 16.73 0.90
N TYR A 107 -41.06 15.80 1.87
CA TYR A 107 -42.08 15.76 2.90
C TYR A 107 -41.63 16.37 4.24
N TRP A 108 -40.34 16.32 4.58
CA TRP A 108 -39.89 16.66 5.93
C TRP A 108 -38.44 17.18 6.08
N PHE A 109 -37.75 17.52 4.98
CA PHE A 109 -36.40 18.12 4.98
C PHE A 109 -35.42 17.51 6.01
N PRO A 110 -35.14 16.20 5.93
CA PRO A 110 -34.29 15.52 6.90
C PRO A 110 -32.86 16.10 6.90
N PRO A 111 -32.16 16.11 8.06
CA PRO A 111 -30.80 16.65 8.18
C PRO A 111 -29.75 15.69 7.61
N ILE A 112 -29.84 15.39 6.31
CA ILE A 112 -28.96 14.43 5.62
C ILE A 112 -27.50 14.85 5.72
N ASP A 113 -27.21 16.15 5.65
CA ASP A 113 -25.84 16.66 5.71
C ASP A 113 -25.16 16.35 7.05
N LEU A 114 -25.88 16.48 8.17
CA LEU A 114 -25.35 16.12 9.49
C LEU A 114 -25.16 14.60 9.64
N LEU A 115 -26.08 13.81 9.06
CA LEU A 115 -25.96 12.36 9.04
C LEU A 115 -24.74 11.91 8.23
N LEU A 116 -24.50 12.51 7.05
CA LEU A 116 -23.34 12.26 6.22
C LEU A 116 -22.05 12.67 6.93
N ALA A 117 -22.01 13.87 7.51
CA ALA A 117 -20.86 14.32 8.30
C ALA A 117 -20.54 13.33 9.44
N GLY A 118 -21.55 12.90 10.20
CA GLY A 118 -21.40 11.88 11.24
C GLY A 118 -20.82 10.56 10.72
N LEU A 119 -21.30 10.08 9.57
CA LEU A 119 -20.78 8.88 8.91
C LEU A 119 -19.29 9.04 8.55
N TYR A 120 -18.92 10.17 7.95
CA TYR A 120 -17.54 10.45 7.55
C TYR A 120 -16.62 10.60 8.78
N PHE A 121 -17.09 11.21 9.87
CA PHE A 121 -16.35 11.28 11.14
C PHE A 121 -16.07 9.89 11.73
N VAL A 122 -17.10 9.04 11.79
CA VAL A 122 -16.98 7.68 12.35
C VAL A 122 -15.98 6.85 11.56
N TYR A 123 -16.12 6.81 10.23
CA TYR A 123 -15.24 6.02 9.37
C TYR A 123 -13.83 6.60 9.26
N GLY A 124 -13.71 7.92 9.10
CA GLY A 124 -12.42 8.62 9.05
C GLY A 124 -11.64 8.42 10.36
N GLY A 125 -12.29 8.60 11.50
CA GLY A 125 -11.70 8.36 12.82
C GLY A 125 -11.32 6.90 13.03
N ALA A 126 -12.15 5.96 12.57
CA ALA A 126 -11.84 4.53 12.64
C ALA A 126 -10.63 4.14 11.78
N LEU A 127 -10.51 4.67 10.55
CA LEU A 127 -9.34 4.46 9.68
C LEU A 127 -8.07 5.04 10.29
N ILE A 128 -8.12 6.26 10.82
CA ILE A 128 -6.96 6.90 11.50
C ILE A 128 -6.56 6.08 12.72
N ARG A 129 -7.52 5.70 13.58
CA ARG A 129 -7.27 4.88 14.77
C ARG A 129 -6.66 3.53 14.42
N MET A 130 -7.12 2.89 13.34
CA MET A 130 -6.55 1.65 12.85
C MET A 130 -5.11 1.86 12.36
N ALA A 131 -4.86 2.87 11.54
CA ALA A 131 -3.52 3.19 11.05
C ALA A 131 -2.54 3.50 12.20
N SER A 132 -3.02 4.15 13.26
CA SER A 132 -2.25 4.47 14.47
C SER A 132 -1.91 3.24 15.34
N ARG A 133 -2.61 2.11 15.20
CA ARG A 133 -2.27 0.86 15.90
C ARG A 133 -1.11 0.10 15.28
N GLY A 134 -0.61 0.57 14.15
CA GLY A 134 0.58 0.03 13.49
C GLY A 134 0.31 -1.23 12.65
N PRO A 135 1.39 -1.83 12.11
CA PRO A 135 1.32 -2.90 11.10
C PRO A 135 0.71 -4.21 11.59
N ASP A 136 0.62 -4.43 12.90
CA ASP A 136 -0.02 -5.62 13.49
C ASP A 136 -1.53 -5.67 13.24
N ALA A 137 -2.14 -4.56 12.79
CA ALA A 137 -3.54 -4.49 12.39
C ALA A 137 -3.82 -4.94 10.93
N LEU A 138 -2.78 -5.08 10.09
CA LEU A 138 -2.93 -5.43 8.67
C LEU A 138 -2.48 -6.88 8.41
N PRO A 139 -3.30 -7.70 7.72
CA PRO A 139 -2.94 -9.08 7.40
C PRO A 139 -1.87 -9.11 6.29
N VAL A 140 -0.67 -9.55 6.67
CA VAL A 140 0.40 -10.18 5.86
C VAL A 140 0.52 -9.67 4.40
N ILE A 141 1.20 -8.53 4.23
CA ILE A 141 1.88 -8.13 2.99
C ILE A 141 3.26 -7.58 3.39
N ARG A 142 4.26 -7.65 2.49
CA ARG A 142 5.64 -7.15 2.68
C ARG A 142 5.64 -5.82 3.44
N PHE A 143 6.49 -5.68 4.46
CA PHE A 143 6.38 -4.56 5.41
C PHE A 143 6.56 -3.16 4.79
N SER A 144 7.35 -3.03 3.72
CA SER A 144 7.44 -1.78 2.94
C SER A 144 6.08 -1.38 2.37
N GLU A 145 5.34 -2.35 1.84
CA GLU A 145 3.96 -2.19 1.35
C GLU A 145 2.99 -1.96 2.52
N ALA A 146 3.21 -2.58 3.69
CA ALA A 146 2.41 -2.34 4.89
C ALA A 146 2.54 -0.90 5.41
N LEU A 147 3.75 -0.33 5.42
CA LEU A 147 3.96 1.06 5.87
C LEU A 147 3.36 2.07 4.87
N GLN A 148 3.48 1.81 3.57
CA GLN A 148 2.82 2.60 2.54
C GLN A 148 1.29 2.47 2.64
N ALA A 149 0.76 1.28 2.90
CA ALA A 149 -0.65 1.05 3.12
C ALA A 149 -1.16 1.77 4.38
N LEU A 150 -0.41 1.79 5.49
CA LEU A 150 -0.76 2.56 6.69
C LEU A 150 -0.75 4.07 6.43
N LYS A 151 0.25 4.58 5.70
CA LYS A 151 0.28 5.99 5.27
C LYS A 151 -0.92 6.33 4.40
N ALA A 152 -1.23 5.50 3.39
CA ALA A 152 -2.39 5.67 2.52
C ALA A 152 -3.71 5.62 3.31
N THR A 153 -3.83 4.69 4.26
CA THR A 153 -4.99 4.57 5.16
C THR A 153 -5.17 5.82 6.01
N LYS A 154 -4.08 6.36 6.58
CA LYS A 154 -4.11 7.60 7.36
C LYS A 154 -4.51 8.80 6.50
N ILE A 155 -3.97 8.90 5.28
CA ILE A 155 -4.32 9.96 4.32
C ILE A 155 -5.81 9.86 3.97
N ALA A 156 -6.31 8.67 3.61
CA ALA A 156 -7.72 8.46 3.30
C ALA A 156 -8.64 8.82 4.48
N GLY A 157 -8.26 8.43 5.71
CA GLY A 157 -8.97 8.82 6.93
C GLY A 157 -8.99 10.34 7.13
N CYS A 158 -7.85 11.02 6.99
CA CYS A 158 -7.79 12.48 7.08
C CYS A 158 -8.66 13.17 6.01
N THR A 159 -8.66 12.67 4.77
CA THR A 159 -9.52 13.20 3.71
C THR A 159 -10.99 13.10 4.08
N LEU A 160 -11.45 11.97 4.63
CA LEU A 160 -12.83 11.82 5.10
C LEU A 160 -13.17 12.80 6.23
N ILE A 161 -12.26 13.03 7.18
CA ILE A 161 -12.47 14.00 8.25
C ILE A 161 -12.57 15.43 7.70
N ILE A 162 -11.71 15.82 6.76
CA ILE A 162 -11.77 17.14 6.11
C ILE A 162 -13.12 17.30 5.39
N SER A 163 -13.61 16.27 4.70
CA SER A 163 -14.94 16.29 4.07
C SER A 163 -16.07 16.40 5.10
N ALA A 164 -15.99 15.69 6.23
CA ALA A 164 -16.99 15.80 7.30
C ALA A 164 -17.05 17.23 7.87
N VAL A 165 -15.90 17.84 8.12
CA VAL A 165 -15.79 19.22 8.60
C VAL A 165 -16.38 20.19 7.58
N SER A 166 -16.11 19.99 6.28
CA SER A 166 -16.69 20.86 5.25
C SER A 166 -18.19 20.77 5.19
N ASP A 167 -18.76 19.58 5.31
CA ASP A 167 -20.22 19.37 5.28
C ASP A 167 -20.89 20.07 6.49
N VAL A 168 -20.29 20.01 7.67
CA VAL A 168 -20.76 20.73 8.87
C VAL A 168 -20.69 22.24 8.68
N LEU A 169 -19.59 22.75 8.12
CA LEU A 169 -19.42 24.19 7.86
C LEU A 169 -20.44 24.70 6.83
N ILE A 170 -20.70 23.94 5.78
CA ILE A 170 -21.70 24.28 4.76
C ILE A 170 -23.09 24.27 5.38
N ALA A 171 -23.46 23.21 6.14
CA ALA A 171 -24.75 23.13 6.81
C ALA A 171 -24.96 24.32 7.77
N GLY A 172 -23.95 24.65 8.58
CA GLY A 172 -24.01 25.81 9.46
C GLY A 172 -24.14 27.15 8.73
N ASP A 173 -23.51 27.30 7.54
CA ASP A 173 -23.65 28.50 6.72
C ASP A 173 -25.07 28.64 6.12
N PHE A 174 -25.71 27.53 5.76
CA PHE A 174 -27.11 27.54 5.33
C PHE A 174 -28.07 27.91 6.46
N ASP A 175 -27.82 27.44 7.69
CA ASP A 175 -28.66 27.73 8.85
C ASP A 175 -28.51 29.18 9.35
N VAL A 176 -27.28 29.71 9.39
CA VAL A 176 -26.98 31.03 9.98
C VAL A 176 -26.95 32.15 8.95
N TYR A 177 -26.40 31.88 7.76
CA TYR A 177 -26.09 32.89 6.74
C TYR A 177 -26.81 32.65 5.40
N GLN A 178 -27.78 31.73 5.36
CA GLN A 178 -28.54 31.37 4.15
C GLN A 178 -27.66 30.92 2.97
N GLY A 179 -26.49 30.34 3.25
CA GLY A 179 -25.59 29.80 2.23
C GLY A 179 -24.70 30.85 1.53
N ALA A 180 -24.63 32.07 2.08
CA ALA A 180 -23.85 33.17 1.49
C ALA A 180 -22.36 32.86 1.31
N HIS A 181 -21.79 32.01 2.17
CA HIS A 181 -20.37 31.65 2.12
C HIS A 181 -20.13 30.20 1.66
N ALA A 182 -21.17 29.41 1.41
CA ALA A 182 -21.06 28.01 1.02
C ALA A 182 -20.10 27.79 -0.16
N ALA A 183 -20.16 28.61 -1.20
CA ALA A 183 -19.25 28.52 -2.34
C ALA A 183 -17.78 28.80 -1.97
N ALA A 184 -17.54 29.77 -1.07
CA ALA A 184 -16.21 30.10 -0.58
C ALA A 184 -15.65 28.99 0.32
N ILE A 185 -16.47 28.42 1.21
CA ILE A 185 -16.12 27.27 2.06
C ILE A 185 -15.67 26.10 1.18
N VAL A 186 -16.48 25.75 0.18
CA VAL A 186 -16.17 24.68 -0.78
C VAL A 186 -14.84 24.95 -1.50
N ALA A 187 -14.62 26.17 -1.98
CA ALA A 187 -13.39 26.55 -2.68
C ALA A 187 -12.15 26.47 -1.77
N ILE A 188 -12.24 26.93 -0.52
CA ILE A 188 -11.15 26.87 0.46
C ILE A 188 -10.80 25.41 0.79
N VAL A 189 -11.80 24.57 1.06
CA VAL A 189 -11.58 23.15 1.38
C VAL A 189 -10.92 22.43 0.20
N GLN A 190 -11.37 22.73 -1.01
CA GLN A 190 -10.80 22.20 -2.25
C GLN A 190 -9.36 22.67 -2.47
N LEU A 191 -9.05 23.94 -2.16
CA LEU A 191 -7.70 24.48 -2.19
C LEU A 191 -6.78 23.77 -1.18
N LEU A 192 -7.29 23.43 0.02
CA LEU A 192 -6.54 22.70 1.03
C LEU A 192 -6.30 21.22 0.66
N LEU A 193 -7.17 20.61 -0.14
CA LEU A 193 -7.01 19.23 -0.62
C LEU A 193 -6.05 19.13 -1.82
N LEU A 194 -5.84 20.20 -2.57
CA LEU A 194 -4.96 20.20 -3.76
C LEU A 194 -3.52 19.73 -3.46
N PRO A 195 -2.81 20.20 -2.41
CA PRO A 195 -1.48 19.70 -2.09
C PRO A 195 -1.42 18.20 -1.86
N VAL A 196 -2.47 17.61 -1.28
CA VAL A 196 -2.56 16.16 -1.04
C VAL A 196 -2.67 15.40 -2.37
N ILE A 197 -3.51 15.90 -3.28
CA ILE A 197 -3.69 15.32 -4.62
C ILE A 197 -2.39 15.46 -5.44
N VAL A 198 -1.77 16.64 -5.43
CA VAL A 198 -0.50 16.91 -6.12
C VAL A 198 0.62 16.02 -5.57
N TYR A 199 0.71 15.87 -4.24
CA TYR A 199 1.65 14.94 -3.62
C TYR A 199 1.43 13.50 -4.13
N GLY A 200 0.17 13.06 -4.22
CA GLY A 200 -0.18 11.77 -4.84
C GLY A 200 0.35 11.69 -6.28
N VAL A 201 0.01 12.66 -7.13
CA VAL A 201 0.43 12.68 -8.55
C VAL A 201 1.96 12.67 -8.70
N VAL A 202 2.69 13.41 -7.86
CA VAL A 202 4.16 13.48 -7.94
C VAL A 202 4.81 12.18 -7.46
N THR A 203 4.33 11.62 -6.36
CA THR A 203 4.90 10.40 -5.78
C THR A 203 4.62 9.18 -6.65
N PHE A 204 3.41 9.07 -7.20
CA PHE A 204 3.02 7.97 -8.08
C PHE A 204 3.37 8.22 -9.55
N GLY A 205 3.66 9.46 -9.95
CA GLY A 205 4.10 9.80 -11.31
C GLY A 205 5.60 9.56 -11.56
N ARG A 206 6.44 9.60 -10.52
CA ARG A 206 7.89 9.39 -10.63
C ARG A 206 8.32 7.92 -10.74
N SER A 207 7.40 6.97 -10.62
CA SER A 207 7.67 5.54 -10.77
C SER A 207 7.60 5.05 -12.22
N ILE A 208 7.60 5.97 -13.20
CA ILE A 208 7.65 5.65 -14.64
C ILE A 208 9.13 5.51 -15.04
N PRO A 209 9.62 4.32 -15.44
CA PRO A 209 10.90 4.22 -16.13
C PRO A 209 10.78 5.01 -17.44
N GLU A 210 11.68 5.95 -17.68
CA GLU A 210 11.84 6.63 -18.96
C GLU A 210 12.16 5.58 -20.05
N GLY A 211 11.14 4.98 -20.66
CA GLY A 211 11.33 3.89 -21.62
C GLY A 211 10.17 3.60 -22.57
N GLU A 212 8.99 4.18 -22.37
CA GLU A 212 7.80 3.91 -23.20
C GLU A 212 7.21 5.16 -23.87
N GLY A 213 8.05 6.17 -24.12
CA GLY A 213 7.71 7.30 -24.98
C GLY A 213 7.84 7.02 -26.49
N ALA A 214 8.48 5.91 -26.87
CA ALA A 214 8.84 5.63 -28.26
C ALA A 214 7.98 4.55 -28.96
N ALA A 215 7.14 3.81 -28.23
CA ALA A 215 6.37 2.69 -28.80
C ALA A 215 4.86 2.98 -29.02
N VAL A 216 4.38 4.17 -28.64
CA VAL A 216 2.96 4.56 -28.80
C VAL A 216 2.64 5.06 -30.21
N SER A 217 3.65 5.30 -31.06
CA SER A 217 3.45 5.68 -32.47
C SER A 217 3.21 4.51 -33.43
N SER A 218 3.41 3.25 -33.01
CA SER A 218 3.34 2.10 -33.94
C SER A 218 2.17 1.12 -33.71
N ILE A 219 1.30 1.36 -32.73
CA ILE A 219 0.15 0.46 -32.43
C ILE A 219 -1.19 1.07 -32.87
N ALA A 220 -1.19 2.28 -33.44
CA ALA A 220 -2.40 2.91 -34.00
C ALA A 220 -2.87 2.30 -35.34
N GLU A 221 -2.16 1.33 -35.91
CA GLU A 221 -2.53 0.65 -37.16
C GLU A 221 -2.42 -0.88 -37.03
N SER A 222 -3.37 -1.51 -36.35
CA SER A 222 -3.91 -2.81 -36.79
C SER A 222 -5.09 -3.24 -35.92
N GLY A 223 -6.20 -3.51 -36.60
CA GLY A 223 -7.50 -3.81 -36.04
C GLY A 223 -7.60 -5.10 -35.23
N SER A 224 -8.53 -5.02 -34.27
CA SER A 224 -9.67 -5.92 -34.08
C SER A 224 -9.48 -7.41 -33.75
N ALA A 225 -10.31 -7.82 -32.78
CA ALA A 225 -10.88 -9.15 -32.53
C ALA A 225 -9.99 -10.18 -31.82
N SER A 226 -10.31 -10.49 -30.56
CA SER A 226 -11.24 -11.59 -30.24
C SER A 226 -11.25 -11.87 -28.73
N VAL A 227 -12.46 -12.15 -28.26
CA VAL A 227 -12.79 -12.67 -26.93
C VAL A 227 -12.22 -14.08 -26.77
N ALA A 228 -11.64 -14.39 -25.60
CA ALA A 228 -11.48 -15.75 -25.10
C ALA A 228 -11.44 -15.77 -23.56
N SER A 229 -12.00 -16.84 -23.03
CA SER A 229 -12.59 -17.01 -21.71
C SER A 229 -11.57 -17.23 -20.59
N ALA A 230 -11.98 -16.79 -19.40
CA ALA A 230 -11.48 -17.25 -18.11
C ALA A 230 -11.65 -18.76 -17.96
N LYS A 231 -10.54 -19.45 -17.62
CA LYS A 231 -10.49 -20.64 -16.77
C LYS A 231 -9.04 -20.90 -16.36
N ASP A 232 -8.87 -21.31 -15.11
CA ASP A 232 -7.66 -21.83 -14.47
C ASP A 232 -6.55 -20.82 -14.10
N VAL A 233 -6.75 -20.10 -12.98
CA VAL A 233 -5.65 -19.46 -12.22
C VAL A 233 -5.80 -19.77 -10.72
N ASP A 234 -5.86 -21.06 -10.39
CA ASP A 234 -5.61 -21.58 -9.05
C ASP A 234 -4.38 -22.49 -9.12
N LYS A 235 -3.18 -21.92 -9.35
CA LYS A 235 -1.89 -22.65 -9.20
C LYS A 235 -0.57 -21.85 -9.35
N VAL A 236 -0.52 -20.54 -9.07
CA VAL A 236 0.72 -19.76 -9.31
C VAL A 236 1.45 -19.30 -8.04
N ALA A 237 0.91 -19.51 -6.83
CA ALA A 237 1.59 -19.12 -5.59
C ALA A 237 2.53 -20.19 -4.99
N GLU A 238 2.55 -21.41 -5.51
CA GLU A 238 3.35 -22.52 -4.95
C GLU A 238 4.48 -23.00 -5.89
N CYS A 239 4.70 -22.33 -7.03
CA CYS A 239 5.72 -22.72 -8.01
C CYS A 239 7.03 -21.90 -7.92
N ALA A 240 7.04 -20.76 -7.20
CA ALA A 240 8.21 -19.89 -7.11
C ALA A 240 9.34 -20.40 -6.19
N GLN A 241 9.12 -21.53 -5.49
CA GLN A 241 10.17 -22.24 -4.74
C GLN A 241 10.63 -23.54 -5.44
N ALA A 242 9.90 -24.01 -6.46
CA ALA A 242 10.28 -25.19 -7.23
C ALA A 242 11.23 -24.87 -8.39
N THR A 243 11.29 -23.61 -8.85
CA THR A 243 12.18 -23.21 -9.96
C THR A 243 13.64 -23.02 -9.55
N GLN A 244 13.97 -22.89 -8.26
CA GLN A 244 15.36 -22.83 -7.77
C GLN A 244 15.97 -24.21 -7.44
N ALA A 245 15.17 -25.28 -7.44
CA ALA A 245 15.68 -26.64 -7.31
C ALA A 245 16.11 -27.25 -8.66
N ALA A 246 15.61 -26.71 -9.79
CA ALA A 246 15.86 -27.26 -11.12
C ALA A 246 17.16 -26.75 -11.79
N GLU A 247 17.70 -25.60 -11.39
CA GLU A 247 19.02 -25.12 -11.85
C GLU A 247 20.21 -25.73 -11.07
N ALA A 248 19.93 -26.55 -10.04
CA ALA A 248 20.96 -27.23 -9.24
C ALA A 248 21.37 -28.62 -9.81
N ALA A 249 20.76 -29.08 -10.90
CA ALA A 249 20.91 -30.45 -11.40
C ALA A 249 21.77 -30.61 -12.68
N GLU A 250 22.38 -29.55 -13.20
CA GLU A 250 23.41 -29.67 -14.25
C GLU A 250 24.81 -29.42 -13.67
N SER A 251 25.24 -30.41 -12.89
CA SER A 251 26.59 -30.55 -12.36
C SER A 251 27.45 -31.38 -13.31
N SER A 252 28.43 -30.73 -13.95
CA SER A 252 29.77 -31.27 -14.28
C SER A 252 30.58 -30.05 -14.75
N GLU A 253 31.77 -29.69 -14.26
CA GLU A 253 32.87 -30.44 -13.64
C GLU A 253 33.62 -29.53 -12.64
N THR A 254 34.50 -30.14 -11.83
CA THR A 254 35.60 -29.57 -11.00
C THR A 254 35.41 -29.69 -9.48
N SER A 255 36.14 -30.65 -8.88
CA SER A 255 36.54 -30.84 -7.47
C SER A 255 35.50 -30.68 -6.33
N THR A 256 35.29 -31.77 -5.59
CA THR A 256 34.39 -31.88 -4.41
C THR A 256 34.95 -31.24 -3.14
N GLU A 257 36.25 -30.91 -3.10
CA GLU A 257 36.89 -30.29 -1.94
C GLU A 257 36.97 -28.76 -2.06
N PRO A 258 36.80 -28.00 -0.96
CA PRO A 258 36.98 -26.55 -0.95
C PRO A 258 38.39 -26.17 -1.43
N SER A 259 38.48 -25.38 -2.49
CA SER A 259 39.75 -24.83 -2.97
C SER A 259 40.21 -23.63 -2.12
N ALA A 260 41.50 -23.31 -2.13
CA ALA A 260 42.02 -22.05 -1.60
C ALA A 260 41.28 -20.84 -2.20
N ASP A 261 40.93 -20.92 -3.48
CA ASP A 261 40.13 -19.90 -4.18
C ASP A 261 38.71 -19.76 -3.61
N ASP A 262 38.09 -20.87 -3.15
CA ASP A 262 36.75 -20.84 -2.55
C ASP A 262 36.82 -20.13 -1.18
N HIS A 263 37.88 -20.38 -0.41
CA HIS A 263 38.12 -19.66 0.85
C HIS A 263 38.36 -18.17 0.66
N GLU A 264 39.05 -17.75 -0.41
CA GLU A 264 39.25 -16.34 -0.74
C GLU A 264 37.92 -15.63 -1.08
N VAL A 265 37.03 -16.30 -1.82
CA VAL A 265 35.68 -15.79 -2.12
C VAL A 265 34.87 -15.63 -0.83
N ILE A 266 34.92 -16.60 0.08
CA ILE A 266 34.21 -16.53 1.36
C ILE A 266 34.78 -15.45 2.28
N GLN A 267 36.09 -15.28 2.34
CA GLN A 267 36.71 -14.21 3.11
C GLN A 267 36.30 -12.82 2.59
N SER A 268 36.27 -12.66 1.26
CA SER A 268 35.78 -11.45 0.61
C SER A 268 34.30 -11.19 0.91
N LEU A 269 33.48 -12.24 0.94
CA LEU A 269 32.06 -12.18 1.28
C LEU A 269 31.87 -11.70 2.72
N ASP A 270 32.55 -12.32 3.69
CA ASP A 270 32.45 -11.94 5.09
C ASP A 270 32.91 -10.49 5.32
N GLN A 271 33.98 -10.07 4.65
CA GLN A 271 34.49 -8.71 4.73
C GLN A 271 33.47 -7.70 4.21
N ILE A 272 32.92 -7.89 3.01
CA ILE A 272 31.97 -6.93 2.41
C ILE A 272 30.64 -6.92 3.18
N MET A 273 30.19 -8.07 3.67
CA MET A 273 28.97 -8.19 4.47
C MET A 273 29.08 -7.39 5.76
N ARG A 274 30.22 -7.45 6.46
CA ARG A 274 30.46 -6.70 7.70
C ARG A 274 30.73 -5.21 7.46
N GLN A 275 31.60 -4.86 6.50
CA GLN A 275 32.01 -3.48 6.26
C GLN A 275 30.88 -2.62 5.68
N GLN A 276 30.10 -3.16 4.74
CA GLN A 276 29.02 -2.40 4.08
C GLN A 276 27.64 -2.71 4.66
N GLN A 277 27.55 -3.58 5.69
CA GLN A 277 26.29 -4.05 6.28
C GLN A 277 25.27 -4.50 5.23
N LEU A 278 25.71 -5.19 4.16
CA LEU A 278 24.84 -5.53 3.02
C LEU A 278 23.62 -6.36 3.41
N TYR A 279 23.72 -7.14 4.50
CA TYR A 279 22.60 -7.90 5.06
C TYR A 279 21.40 -7.03 5.43
N ARG A 280 21.57 -5.72 5.70
CA ARG A 280 20.48 -4.79 6.00
C ARG A 280 19.65 -4.42 4.76
N ASP A 281 20.17 -4.60 3.55
CA ASP A 281 19.40 -4.38 2.32
C ASP A 281 18.35 -5.50 2.16
N PRO A 282 17.04 -5.21 2.24
CA PRO A 282 16.00 -6.22 2.11
C PRO A 282 15.96 -6.85 0.71
N ASP A 283 16.43 -6.15 -0.32
CA ASP A 283 16.42 -6.59 -1.70
C ASP A 283 17.73 -7.29 -2.12
N LEU A 284 18.63 -7.54 -1.15
CA LEU A 284 19.87 -8.26 -1.40
C LEU A 284 19.57 -9.66 -1.96
N ASN A 285 20.11 -9.92 -3.14
CA ASN A 285 20.06 -11.22 -3.80
C ASN A 285 21.44 -11.56 -4.38
N LEU A 286 21.61 -12.80 -4.86
CA LEU A 286 22.88 -13.29 -5.38
C LEU A 286 23.45 -12.41 -6.52
N ASN A 287 22.60 -11.91 -7.42
CA ASN A 287 23.05 -11.05 -8.53
C ASN A 287 23.53 -9.68 -8.04
N ARG A 288 22.87 -9.10 -7.05
CA ARG A 288 23.34 -7.85 -6.42
C ARG A 288 24.64 -8.07 -5.66
N LEU A 289 24.76 -9.18 -4.94
CA LEU A 289 25.97 -9.56 -4.22
C LEU A 289 27.16 -9.77 -5.18
N ALA A 290 26.95 -10.46 -6.29
CA ALA A 290 27.92 -10.65 -7.37
C ALA A 290 28.44 -9.31 -7.93
N ARG A 291 27.52 -8.38 -8.23
CA ARG A 291 27.88 -7.03 -8.70
C ARG A 291 28.69 -6.25 -7.66
N ARG A 292 28.35 -6.37 -6.38
CA ARG A 292 29.06 -5.68 -5.28
C ARG A 292 30.46 -6.23 -5.05
N MET A 293 30.64 -7.54 -5.18
CA MET A 293 31.93 -8.22 -5.00
C MET A 293 32.80 -8.20 -6.27
N GLY A 294 32.23 -7.93 -7.44
CA GLY A 294 32.92 -8.09 -8.72
C GLY A 294 33.18 -9.55 -9.09
N ILE A 295 32.48 -10.50 -8.46
CA ILE A 295 32.66 -11.95 -8.65
C ILE A 295 31.38 -12.53 -9.29
N PRO A 296 31.47 -13.40 -10.31
CA PRO A 296 30.29 -14.02 -10.92
C PRO A 296 29.41 -14.78 -9.92
N SER A 297 28.08 -14.62 -10.02
CA SER A 297 27.07 -15.26 -9.15
C SER A 297 27.30 -16.77 -8.98
N ARG A 298 27.66 -17.47 -10.06
CA ARG A 298 27.92 -18.91 -10.05
C ARG A 298 29.11 -19.29 -9.16
N ARG A 299 30.19 -18.50 -9.18
CA ARG A 299 31.37 -18.73 -8.32
C ARG A 299 31.02 -18.53 -6.86
N ILE A 300 30.27 -17.47 -6.54
CA ILE A 300 29.84 -17.20 -5.15
C ILE A 300 28.95 -18.34 -4.63
N SER A 301 27.97 -18.77 -5.43
CA SER A 301 27.09 -19.88 -5.05
C SER A 301 27.85 -21.18 -4.84
N ALA A 302 28.77 -21.52 -5.75
CA ALA A 302 29.60 -22.72 -5.65
C ALA A 302 30.51 -22.70 -4.41
N ALA A 303 31.19 -21.57 -4.15
CA ALA A 303 32.06 -21.43 -2.98
C ALA A 303 31.27 -21.56 -1.66
N ILE A 304 30.11 -20.91 -1.55
CA ILE A 304 29.24 -21.02 -0.36
C ILE A 304 28.76 -22.44 -0.16
N ASN A 305 28.35 -23.11 -1.23
CA ASN A 305 27.86 -24.48 -1.13
C ASN A 305 28.97 -25.46 -0.70
N ARG A 306 30.18 -25.32 -1.25
CA ARG A 306 31.33 -26.18 -0.91
C ARG A 306 31.86 -25.95 0.50
N VAL A 307 31.99 -24.69 0.92
CA VAL A 307 32.58 -24.33 2.22
C VAL A 307 31.59 -24.53 3.35
N TYR A 308 30.33 -24.11 3.17
CA TYR A 308 29.33 -24.09 4.25
C TYR A 308 28.24 -25.15 4.11
N GLY A 309 28.09 -25.79 2.95
CA GLY A 309 26.96 -26.69 2.68
C GLY A 309 25.61 -25.98 2.63
N ARG A 310 25.60 -24.67 2.38
CA ARG A 310 24.42 -23.79 2.51
C ARG A 310 24.16 -23.05 1.20
N ASN A 311 23.00 -22.39 1.13
CA ASN A 311 22.72 -21.44 0.04
C ASN A 311 22.97 -19.98 0.49
N VAL A 312 23.05 -19.08 -0.48
CA VAL A 312 23.34 -17.65 -0.26
C VAL A 312 22.32 -17.00 0.67
N SER A 313 21.03 -17.36 0.55
CA SER A 313 19.95 -16.80 1.38
C SER A 313 20.13 -17.18 2.85
N GLN A 314 20.53 -18.42 3.14
CA GLN A 314 20.83 -18.88 4.50
C GLN A 314 21.99 -18.10 5.11
N ILE A 315 23.08 -17.90 4.37
CA ILE A 315 24.23 -17.11 4.84
C ILE A 315 23.80 -15.67 5.14
N VAL A 316 23.09 -15.02 4.22
CA VAL A 316 22.59 -13.65 4.44
C VAL A 316 21.69 -13.60 5.68
N ASN A 317 20.74 -14.52 5.82
CA ASN A 317 19.84 -14.53 6.96
C ASN A 317 20.57 -14.78 8.29
N GLU A 318 21.67 -15.53 8.32
CA GLU A 318 22.49 -15.69 9.52
C GLU A 318 23.10 -14.36 9.98
N PHE A 319 23.68 -13.58 9.05
CA PHE A 319 24.13 -12.22 9.36
C PHE A 319 22.98 -11.33 9.88
N ARG A 320 21.79 -11.45 9.27
CA ARG A 320 20.61 -10.69 9.73
C ARG A 320 20.17 -11.12 11.13
N ILE A 321 20.18 -12.41 11.45
CA ILE A 321 19.83 -12.91 12.79
C ILE A 321 20.86 -12.46 13.83
N ASP A 322 22.14 -12.45 13.49
CA ASP A 322 23.17 -11.98 14.42
C ASP A 322 23.02 -10.48 14.74
N GLU A 323 22.70 -9.65 13.74
CA GLU A 323 22.34 -8.25 13.99
C GLU A 323 21.05 -8.13 14.81
N ALA A 324 20.05 -8.98 14.54
CA ALA A 324 18.82 -9.00 15.31
C ALA A 324 19.08 -9.34 16.80
N LYS A 325 19.95 -10.32 17.08
CA LYS A 325 20.36 -10.65 18.46
C LYS A 325 21.04 -9.46 19.14
N ARG A 326 21.95 -8.77 18.44
CA ARG A 326 22.62 -7.56 18.94
C ARG A 326 21.61 -6.47 19.32
N LEU A 327 20.69 -6.14 18.42
CA LEU A 327 19.64 -5.15 18.66
C LEU A 327 18.68 -5.57 19.80
N LEU A 328 18.46 -6.88 20.00
CA LEU A 328 17.59 -7.40 21.07
C LEU A 328 18.24 -7.20 22.46
N GLN A 329 19.57 -7.11 22.50
CA GLN A 329 20.36 -6.87 23.72
C GLN A 329 20.54 -5.37 23.97
N GLU A 330 20.77 -4.57 22.92
CA GLU A 330 21.10 -3.15 23.05
C GLU A 330 19.87 -2.23 23.14
N THR A 331 18.68 -2.68 22.73
CA THR A 331 17.51 -1.80 22.60
C THR A 331 16.20 -2.40 23.11
N ASP A 332 15.32 -1.55 23.63
CA ASP A 332 13.93 -1.87 23.96
C ASP A 332 12.96 -1.72 22.78
N LEU A 333 13.49 -1.66 21.55
CA LEU A 333 12.66 -1.55 20.36
C LEU A 333 11.72 -2.77 20.25
N PRO A 334 10.47 -2.58 19.80
CA PRO A 334 9.59 -3.70 19.50
C PRO A 334 10.28 -4.69 18.55
N VAL A 335 10.11 -6.00 18.78
CA VAL A 335 10.65 -7.08 17.92
C VAL A 335 10.31 -6.85 16.44
N THR A 336 9.13 -6.27 16.19
CA THR A 336 8.69 -5.86 14.85
C THR A 336 9.64 -4.83 14.23
N SER A 337 10.06 -3.79 14.93
CA SER A 337 10.98 -2.78 14.38
C SER A 337 12.37 -3.37 14.08
N LEU A 338 12.84 -4.20 14.99
CA LEU A 338 14.17 -4.79 14.95
C LEU A 338 14.38 -5.74 13.77
N LEU A 339 13.36 -6.52 13.40
CA LEU A 339 13.46 -7.41 12.25
C LEU A 339 13.75 -6.65 10.95
N PHE A 340 13.25 -5.41 10.79
CA PHE A 340 13.52 -4.57 9.62
C PHE A 340 14.90 -3.95 9.67
N GLU A 341 15.32 -3.56 10.86
CA GLU A 341 16.64 -3.00 11.07
C GLU A 341 17.74 -4.02 10.77
N ALA A 342 17.43 -5.29 11.01
CA ALA A 342 18.20 -6.46 10.62
C ALA A 342 18.03 -6.87 9.14
N GLY A 343 17.13 -6.25 8.36
CA GLY A 343 16.98 -6.50 6.92
C GLY A 343 15.97 -7.58 6.49
N PHE A 344 15.12 -8.08 7.38
CA PHE A 344 14.06 -9.04 7.03
C PHE A 344 12.84 -8.36 6.38
N GLN A 345 12.27 -9.01 5.36
CA GLN A 345 11.05 -8.52 4.68
C GLN A 345 9.74 -8.99 5.34
N THR A 346 9.75 -10.15 6.00
CA THR A 346 8.56 -10.78 6.57
C THR A 346 8.82 -11.39 7.94
N LYS A 347 7.82 -11.29 8.83
CA LYS A 347 7.87 -11.86 10.19
C LYS A 347 7.94 -13.38 10.20
N SER A 348 7.28 -14.05 9.25
CA SER A 348 7.30 -15.51 9.14
C SER A 348 8.70 -16.04 8.82
N ASN A 349 9.38 -15.42 7.85
CA ASN A 349 10.78 -15.76 7.54
C ASN A 349 11.69 -15.46 8.73
N PHE A 350 11.56 -14.27 9.32
CA PHE A 350 12.32 -13.89 10.51
C PHE A 350 12.16 -14.90 11.65
N ASN A 351 10.94 -15.23 12.05
CA ASN A 351 10.69 -16.15 13.15
C ASN A 351 11.26 -17.55 12.87
N ARG A 352 11.12 -18.05 11.64
CA ARG A 352 11.67 -19.35 11.24
C ARG A 352 13.20 -19.35 11.30
N GLU A 353 13.85 -18.36 10.70
CA GLU A 353 15.32 -18.27 10.69
C GLU A 353 15.87 -17.97 12.09
N PHE A 354 15.19 -17.14 12.88
CA PHE A 354 15.58 -16.86 14.26
C PHE A 354 15.49 -18.13 15.11
N GLN A 355 14.40 -18.89 15.02
CA GLN A 355 14.27 -20.16 15.71
C GLN A 355 15.33 -21.17 15.25
N ARG A 356 15.65 -21.23 13.95
CA ARG A 356 16.68 -22.11 13.39
C ARG A 356 18.07 -21.78 13.92
N VAL A 357 18.42 -20.49 14.01
CA VAL A 357 19.78 -20.02 14.33
C VAL A 357 19.98 -19.81 15.84
N ALA A 358 18.95 -19.38 16.57
CA ALA A 358 19.00 -19.08 18.00
C ALA A 358 18.40 -20.19 18.88
N GLY A 359 17.65 -21.13 18.31
CA GLY A 359 17.00 -22.23 19.05
C GLY A 359 15.79 -21.82 19.89
N MET A 360 15.41 -20.54 19.87
CA MET A 360 14.28 -20.00 20.65
C MET A 360 13.63 -18.82 19.91
N THR A 361 12.45 -18.39 20.36
CA THR A 361 11.76 -17.26 19.72
C THR A 361 12.45 -15.93 20.07
N PRO A 362 12.32 -14.88 19.22
CA PRO A 362 12.90 -13.56 19.52
C PRO A 362 12.42 -12.97 20.85
N SER A 363 11.16 -13.21 21.20
CA SER A 363 10.57 -12.77 22.48
C SER A 363 11.16 -13.52 23.66
N ASP A 364 11.44 -14.81 23.52
CA ASP A 364 12.07 -15.63 24.58
C ASP A 364 13.53 -15.26 24.74
N TYR A 365 14.23 -15.02 23.63
CA TYR A 365 15.61 -14.54 23.61
C TYR A 365 15.73 -13.22 24.40
N ARG A 366 14.86 -12.24 24.14
CA ARG A 366 14.84 -10.98 24.89
C ARG A 366 14.65 -11.19 26.39
N ARG A 367 13.72 -12.06 26.80
CA ARG A 367 13.49 -12.38 28.22
C ARG A 367 14.68 -13.07 28.86
N SER A 368 15.39 -13.92 28.10
CA SER A 368 16.58 -14.62 28.59
C SER A 368 17.75 -13.66 28.84
N VAL A 369 17.90 -12.64 27.98
CA VAL A 369 18.92 -11.60 28.14
C VAL A 369 18.58 -10.69 29.32
N SER A 370 17.32 -10.27 29.44
CA SER A 370 16.89 -9.36 30.51
C SER A 370 16.80 -9.99 31.90
N SER A 371 16.83 -11.33 32.00
CA SER A 371 16.80 -12.05 33.29
C SER A 371 18.20 -12.49 33.76
N GLY A 372 19.23 -12.17 32.98
CA GLY A 372 20.64 -12.49 33.26
C GLY A 372 21.46 -11.30 33.81
N GLU A 373 20.83 -10.15 34.03
CA GLU A 373 21.32 -9.02 34.82
C GLU A 373 20.71 -9.07 36.23
#